data_AF-A0A071M536-F1
#
_entry.id   AF-A0A071M536-F1
#
_cell.length_a   1.000
_cell.length_b   1.000
_cell.length_c   1.000
_cell.angle_alpha   90.00
_cell.angle_beta   90.00
_cell.angle_gamma   90.00
#
_symmetry.space_group_name_H-M   'P 1'
#
loop_
_entity.id
_entity.type
_entity.pdbx_description
1 polymer ?
#
loop_
_entity_poly.entity_id
_entity_poly.type
_entity_poly.pdbx_seq_one_letter_code
_entity_poly.pdbx_strand_id
1 'polypeptide(L)'
;MLFVLKELAGIDAVAQLPGFEDAGYDTAQAVLEESAKFCGEVLAPLNVEGDRHPSSWKDGVVSATPGFGDAFRQFVEGGWQGLQHPAEYDGQGLPKL
;
A
#
# COMPACT_ATOMS: atom_id res chain seq x y z
N MET A 1 -6.20 7.26 11.08
CA MET A 1 -6.88 6.69 9.90
C MET A 1 -8.16 5.97 10.31
N LEU A 2 -8.09 4.89 11.10
CA LEU A 2 -9.27 4.06 11.42
C LEU A 2 -10.46 4.83 12.03
N PHE A 3 -10.20 5.75 12.96
CA PHE A 3 -11.23 6.67 13.48
C PHE A 3 -11.96 7.43 12.37
N VAL A 4 -11.23 7.95 11.38
CA VAL A 4 -11.84 8.73 10.29
C VAL A 4 -12.70 7.82 9.40
N LEU A 5 -12.23 6.62 9.09
CA LEU A 5 -12.98 5.65 8.30
C LEU A 5 -14.29 5.24 9.00
N LYS A 6 -14.25 5.06 10.32
CA LYS A 6 -15.41 4.67 11.12
C LYS A 6 -16.39 5.82 11.36
N GLU A 7 -15.91 6.93 11.93
CA GLU A 7 -16.76 7.98 12.48
C GLU A 7 -17.14 9.08 11.48
N LEU A 8 -16.39 9.20 10.37
CA LEU A 8 -16.60 10.26 9.38
C LEU A 8 -16.96 9.73 8.00
N ALA A 9 -16.25 8.70 7.53
CA ALA A 9 -16.43 8.16 6.18
C ALA A 9 -17.49 7.04 6.09
N GLY A 10 -17.95 6.53 7.24
CA GLY A 10 -19.05 5.56 7.30
C GLY A 10 -18.72 4.20 6.70
N ILE A 11 -17.55 3.63 7.04
CA ILE A 11 -17.09 2.35 6.49
C ILE A 11 -18.10 1.20 6.61
N ASP A 12 -18.91 1.17 7.67
CA ASP A 12 -19.95 0.15 7.81
C ASP A 12 -21.03 0.26 6.72
N ALA A 13 -21.38 1.49 6.32
CA ALA A 13 -22.35 1.73 5.26
C ALA A 13 -21.76 1.37 3.89
N VAL A 14 -20.45 1.61 3.68
CA VAL A 14 -19.74 1.17 2.48
C VAL A 14 -19.75 -0.36 2.38
N ALA A 15 -19.56 -1.07 3.48
CA ALA A 15 -19.61 -2.53 3.51
C ALA A 15 -21.01 -3.12 3.21
N GLN A 16 -22.06 -2.30 3.14
CA GLN A 16 -23.39 -2.75 2.68
C GLN A 16 -23.61 -2.54 1.17
N LEU A 17 -22.66 -1.91 0.47
CA LEU A 17 -22.76 -1.71 -0.97
C LEU A 17 -22.37 -3.00 -1.73
N PRO A 18 -23.04 -3.32 -2.85
CA PRO A 18 -22.70 -4.50 -3.63
C PRO A 18 -21.23 -4.50 -4.07
N GLY A 19 -20.50 -5.56 -3.74
CA GLY A 19 -19.08 -5.73 -4.09
C GLY A 19 -18.09 -5.20 -3.05
N PHE A 20 -18.55 -4.66 -1.91
CA PHE A 20 -17.70 -4.18 -0.81
C PHE A 20 -18.00 -4.86 0.52
N GLU A 21 -18.69 -6.00 0.51
CA GLU A 21 -19.13 -6.73 1.69
C GLU A 21 -17.98 -7.05 2.65
N ASP A 22 -16.79 -7.32 2.09
CA ASP A 22 -15.58 -7.63 2.85
C ASP A 22 -14.73 -6.40 3.22
N ALA A 23 -15.12 -5.20 2.81
CA ALA A 23 -14.40 -3.95 3.05
C ALA A 23 -14.87 -3.22 4.33
N GLY A 24 -15.20 -3.98 5.37
CA GLY A 24 -15.64 -3.48 6.68
C GLY A 24 -14.51 -3.00 7.59
N TYR A 25 -14.89 -2.62 8.82
CA TYR A 25 -13.98 -2.08 9.83
C TYR A 25 -12.76 -2.99 10.11
N ASP A 26 -13.00 -4.29 10.30
CA ASP A 26 -11.93 -5.24 10.65
C ASP A 26 -10.90 -5.39 9.52
N THR A 27 -11.36 -5.47 8.27
CA THR A 27 -10.50 -5.49 7.09
C THR A 27 -9.68 -4.19 6.99
N ALA A 28 -10.32 -3.04 7.16
CA ALA A 28 -9.60 -1.77 7.14
C ALA A 28 -8.58 -1.66 8.27
N GLN A 29 -8.89 -2.14 9.47
CA GLN A 29 -7.93 -2.19 10.57
C GLN A 29 -6.71 -3.03 10.20
N ALA A 30 -6.90 -4.26 9.73
CA ALA A 30 -5.82 -5.16 9.36
C ALA A 30 -4.94 -4.58 8.22
N VAL A 31 -5.57 -4.01 7.18
CA VAL A 31 -4.85 -3.38 6.06
C VAL A 31 -4.02 -2.18 6.54
N LEU A 32 -4.57 -1.35 7.43
CA LEU A 32 -3.85 -0.21 7.98
C LEU A 32 -2.68 -0.62 8.88
N GLU A 33 -2.84 -1.67 9.67
CA GLU A 33 -1.77 -2.20 10.54
C GLU A 33 -0.61 -2.77 9.71
N GLU A 34 -0.90 -3.62 8.72
CA GLU A 34 0.13 -4.19 7.85
C GLU A 34 0.79 -3.13 6.96
N SER A 35 0.04 -2.13 6.50
CA SER A 35 0.59 -1.00 5.75
C SER A 35 1.52 -0.16 6.63
N ALA A 36 1.12 0.13 7.88
CA ALA A 36 1.95 0.85 8.82
C ALA A 36 3.26 0.09 9.12
N LYS A 37 3.19 -1.23 9.28
CA LYS A 37 4.36 -2.09 9.47
C LYS A 37 5.30 -2.04 8.27
N PHE A 38 4.79 -2.26 7.06
CA PHE A 38 5.60 -2.19 5.83
C PHE A 38 6.26 -0.82 5.66
N CYS A 39 5.49 0.25 5.84
CA CYS A 39 6.01 1.62 5.76
C CYS A 39 7.08 1.89 6.83
N GLY A 40 6.88 1.43 8.06
CA GLY A 40 7.80 1.68 9.18
C GLY A 40 9.06 0.83 9.15
N GLU A 41 8.95 -0.45 8.79
CA GLU A 41 10.06 -1.41 8.87
C GLU A 41 10.84 -1.51 7.55
N VAL A 42 10.20 -1.30 6.41
CA VAL A 42 10.82 -1.46 5.08
C VAL A 42 11.10 -0.11 4.43
N LEU A 43 10.11 0.78 4.33
CA LEU A 43 10.26 2.03 3.56
C LEU A 43 10.99 3.12 4.34
N ALA A 44 10.61 3.37 5.59
CA ALA A 44 11.14 4.47 6.38
C ALA A 44 12.67 4.45 6.55
N PRO A 45 13.33 3.29 6.78
CA PRO A 45 14.79 3.22 6.83
C PRO A 45 15.49 3.64 5.53
N LEU A 46 14.84 3.43 4.37
CA LEU A 46 15.40 3.77 3.07
C LEU A 46 15.32 5.27 2.75
N ASN A 47 14.56 6.06 3.51
CA ASN A 47 14.28 7.45 3.16
C ASN A 47 15.56 8.32 3.19
N VAL A 48 16.34 8.24 4.28
CA VAL A 48 17.60 9.00 4.40
C VAL A 48 18.70 8.41 3.52
N GLU A 49 18.75 7.08 3.41
CA GLU A 49 19.75 6.42 2.55
C GLU A 49 19.50 6.71 1.07
N GLY A 50 18.23 6.88 0.67
CA GLY A 50 17.81 7.38 -0.64
C GLY A 50 18.38 8.74 -0.98
N ASP A 51 18.30 9.68 -0.04
CA ASP A 51 18.85 11.03 -0.23
C ASP A 51 20.38 11.04 -0.31
N ARG A 52 21.05 10.23 0.52
CA ARG A 52 22.52 10.11 0.54
C ARG A 52 23.09 9.38 -0.66
N HIS A 53 22.35 8.42 -1.21
CA HIS A 53 22.78 7.56 -2.32
C HIS A 53 21.74 7.62 -3.45
N PRO A 54 21.59 8.77 -4.13
CA PRO A 54 20.53 8.96 -5.10
C PRO A 54 20.64 7.99 -6.28
N SER A 55 19.53 7.78 -6.97
CA SER A 55 19.51 7.05 -8.24
C SER A 55 20.53 7.62 -9.22
N SER A 56 21.10 6.76 -10.05
CA SER A 56 22.11 7.13 -11.03
C SER A 56 21.70 6.75 -12.44
N TRP A 57 22.25 7.45 -13.41
CA TRP A 57 22.13 7.09 -14.81
C TRP A 57 23.51 6.89 -15.42
N LYS A 58 23.66 5.82 -16.20
CA LYS A 58 24.89 5.52 -16.92
C LYS A 58 24.58 4.68 -18.16
N ASP A 59 25.11 5.10 -19.31
CA ASP A 59 25.05 4.35 -20.57
C ASP A 59 23.63 3.88 -20.96
N GLY A 60 22.63 4.74 -20.75
CA GLY A 60 21.23 4.43 -21.05
C GLY A 60 20.49 3.65 -19.97
N VAL A 61 21.16 3.26 -18.88
CA VAL A 61 20.58 2.51 -17.76
C VAL A 61 20.36 3.44 -16.56
N VAL A 62 19.16 3.40 -15.99
CA VAL A 62 18.84 4.03 -14.70
C VAL A 62 18.93 2.98 -13.60
N SER A 63 19.71 3.26 -12.57
CA SER A 63 19.84 2.42 -11.37
C SER A 63 19.20 3.12 -10.19
N ALA A 64 18.23 2.46 -9.55
CA ALA A 64 17.63 2.94 -8.32
C ALA A 64 18.65 2.94 -7.16
N THR A 65 18.39 3.77 -6.15
CA THR A 65 19.11 3.71 -4.86
C THR A 65 19.13 2.28 -4.33
N PRO A 66 20.26 1.82 -3.75
CA PRO A 66 20.32 0.56 -3.02
C PRO A 66 19.13 0.35 -2.06
N GLY A 67 18.57 -0.85 -2.04
CA GLY A 67 17.43 -1.22 -1.19
C GLY A 67 16.04 -0.95 -1.80
N PHE A 68 15.87 0.06 -2.65
CA PHE A 68 14.56 0.35 -3.26
C PHE A 68 14.06 -0.77 -4.17
N GLY A 69 14.96 -1.49 -4.84
CA GLY A 69 14.59 -2.66 -5.65
C GLY A 69 14.04 -3.83 -4.81
N ASP A 70 14.61 -4.07 -3.62
CA ASP A 70 14.10 -5.09 -2.68
C ASP A 70 12.77 -4.66 -2.07
N ALA A 71 12.65 -3.40 -1.66
CA ALA A 71 11.41 -2.83 -1.13
C ALA A 71 10.28 -2.89 -2.17
N PHE A 72 10.57 -2.59 -3.44
CA PHE A 72 9.58 -2.69 -4.52
C PHE A 72 9.11 -4.13 -4.74
N ARG A 73 10.02 -5.12 -4.66
CA ARG A 73 9.62 -6.53 -4.73
C ARG A 73 8.67 -6.91 -3.58
N GLN A 74 9.00 -6.53 -2.35
CA GLN A 74 8.10 -6.75 -1.21
C GLN A 74 6.77 -6.02 -1.36
N PHE A 75 6.76 -4.81 -1.94
CA PHE A 75 5.55 -4.05 -2.23
C PHE A 75 4.62 -4.81 -3.20
N VAL A 76 5.20 -5.39 -4.27
CA VAL A 76 4.47 -6.19 -5.25
C VAL A 76 4.00 -7.51 -4.64
N GLU A 77 4.86 -8.23 -3.93
CA GLU A 77 4.54 -9.51 -3.27
C GLU A 77 3.47 -9.35 -2.19
N GLY A 78 3.43 -8.22 -1.49
CA GLY A 78 2.37 -7.87 -0.54
C GLY A 78 1.05 -7.44 -1.19
N GLY A 79 0.97 -7.39 -2.52
CA GLY A 79 -0.25 -7.03 -3.25
C GLY A 79 -0.66 -5.56 -3.10
N TRP A 80 0.22 -4.70 -2.58
CA TRP A 80 -0.09 -3.31 -2.24
C TRP A 80 -0.42 -2.46 -3.47
N GLN A 81 0.15 -2.80 -4.64
CA GLN A 81 -0.21 -2.17 -5.91
C GLN A 81 -1.67 -2.41 -6.32
N GLY A 82 -2.28 -3.50 -5.82
CA GLY A 82 -3.56 -4.02 -6.27
C GLY A 82 -4.76 -3.65 -5.40
N LEU A 83 -4.58 -2.92 -4.29
CA LEU A 83 -5.63 -2.72 -3.28
C LEU A 83 -7.00 -2.35 -3.86
N GLN A 84 -7.05 -1.41 -4.80
CA GLN A 84 -8.31 -0.91 -5.38
C GLN A 84 -8.58 -1.45 -6.78
N HIS A 85 -7.67 -2.23 -7.36
CA HIS A 85 -7.80 -2.71 -8.72
C HIS A 85 -8.88 -3.80 -8.80
N PRO A 86 -9.56 -3.95 -9.95
CA PRO A 86 -10.54 -5.01 -10.15
C PRO A 86 -9.92 -6.41 -9.96
N ALA A 87 -10.69 -7.32 -9.36
CA ALA A 87 -10.26 -8.70 -9.14
C ALA A 87 -10.00 -9.45 -10.47
N GLU A 88 -10.63 -9.05 -11.57
CA GLU A 88 -10.37 -9.59 -12.92
C GLU A 88 -8.94 -9.35 -13.44
N TYR A 89 -8.22 -8.42 -12.82
CA TYR A 89 -6.80 -8.12 -13.09
C TYR A 89 -5.93 -8.34 -11.85
N ASP A 90 -6.28 -9.30 -11.00
CA ASP A 90 -5.56 -9.67 -9.77
C ASP A 90 -5.49 -8.56 -8.69
N GLY A 91 -6.43 -7.62 -8.73
CA GLY A 91 -6.60 -6.62 -7.67
C GLY A 91 -7.46 -7.12 -6.50
N GLN A 92 -7.53 -6.33 -5.43
CA GLN A 92 -8.27 -6.67 -4.21
C GLN A 92 -9.67 -6.04 -4.15
N GLY A 93 -10.01 -5.15 -5.10
CA GLY A 93 -11.36 -4.58 -5.21
C GLY A 93 -11.80 -3.69 -4.03
N LEU A 94 -10.87 -3.18 -3.21
CA LEU A 94 -11.21 -2.36 -2.06
C LEU A 94 -11.74 -0.96 -2.48
N PRO A 95 -12.65 -0.38 -1.68
CA PRO A 95 -13.24 0.93 -1.98
C PRO A 95 -12.25 2.08 -1.90
N LYS A 96 -12.57 3.17 -2.62
CA LYS A 96 -11.97 4.49 -2.39
C LYS A 96 -12.77 5.21 -1.31
N LEU A 97 -12.19 5.34 -0.12
CA LEU A 97 -12.75 5.97 1.07
C LEU A 97 -11.90 7.17 1.51
#